data_AF-A0A514WHK4-F1
#
_entry.id   AF-A0A514WHK4-F1
#
_cell.length_a   1.000
_cell.length_b   1.000
_cell.length_c   1.000
_cell.angle_alpha   90.00
_cell.angle_beta   90.00
_cell.angle_gamma   90.00
#
_symmetry.space_group_name_H-M   'P 1'
#
loop_
_entity.id
_entity.type
_entity.pdbx_description
1 polymer ?
#
loop_
_entity_poly.entity_id
_entity_poly.type
_entity_poly.pdbx_seq_one_letter_code
_entity_poly.pdbx_strand_id
1 'polypeptide(L)'
;MSDTPTNLPPRFLRTPEAARFLGLSGRTLEKHRYFGTGPAYRRIGGRVVYSVDDLRAWADIGIKHSTSDPGQNDLMPRADSAIARSRR
;
A
#
# COMPACT_ATOMS: atom_id res chain seq x y z
N MET A 1 -23.77 -22.83 -0.69
CA MET A 1 -23.01 -22.72 -1.95
C MET A 1 -23.22 -21.30 -2.45
N SER A 2 -22.21 -20.43 -2.28
CA SER A 2 -22.33 -19.00 -2.59
C SER A 2 -21.84 -18.77 -4.02
N ASP A 3 -22.76 -18.89 -4.98
CA ASP A 3 -22.52 -18.44 -6.34
C ASP A 3 -22.86 -16.95 -6.42
N THR A 4 -21.86 -16.12 -6.68
CA THR A 4 -22.11 -14.78 -7.22
C THR A 4 -21.08 -14.54 -8.30
N PRO A 5 -21.46 -14.61 -9.58
CA PRO A 5 -20.51 -14.42 -10.67
C PRO A 5 -19.96 -13.00 -10.62
N THR A 6 -18.66 -12.96 -10.38
CA THR A 6 -17.73 -11.84 -10.40
C THR A 6 -17.79 -11.10 -11.74
N ASN A 7 -18.76 -10.21 -11.92
CA ASN A 7 -18.75 -9.17 -12.95
C ASN A 7 -19.16 -7.83 -12.36
N LEU A 8 -18.55 -7.48 -11.23
CA LEU A 8 -18.56 -6.10 -10.78
C LEU A 8 -17.42 -5.37 -11.49
N PRO A 9 -17.64 -4.13 -11.95
CA PRO A 9 -16.58 -3.32 -12.52
C PRO A 9 -15.39 -3.26 -11.56
N PRO A 10 -14.13 -3.16 -12.06
CA PRO A 10 -12.93 -3.19 -11.24
C PRO A 10 -13.11 -2.35 -9.98
N ARG A 11 -13.23 -3.03 -8.83
CA ARG A 11 -13.59 -2.35 -7.58
C ARG A 11 -12.41 -1.51 -7.14
N PHE A 12 -12.56 -0.20 -7.29
CA PHE A 12 -11.62 0.78 -6.77
C PHE A 12 -11.79 0.92 -5.25
N LEU A 13 -10.74 0.60 -4.51
CA LEU A 13 -10.70 0.71 -3.06
C LEU A 13 -10.27 2.11 -2.65
N ARG A 14 -10.93 2.69 -1.64
CA ARG A 14 -10.45 3.93 -1.02
C ARG A 14 -9.29 3.65 -0.08
N THR A 15 -8.55 4.68 0.32
CA THR A 15 -7.44 4.58 1.29
C THR A 15 -7.73 3.69 2.51
N PRO A 16 -8.86 3.81 3.24
CA PRO A 16 -9.11 2.94 4.39
C PRO A 16 -9.35 1.47 4.02
N GLU A 17 -9.91 1.19 2.85
CA GLU A 17 -10.17 -0.18 2.38
C GLU A 17 -8.88 -0.81 1.84
N ALA A 18 -8.11 -0.05 1.06
CA ALA A 18 -6.80 -0.46 0.57
C ALA A 18 -5.83 -0.74 1.73
N ALA A 19 -5.86 0.08 2.77
CA ALA A 19 -5.05 -0.13 3.97
C ALA A 19 -5.45 -1.44 4.68
N ARG A 20 -6.74 -1.71 4.84
CA ARG A 20 -7.22 -3.00 5.40
C ARG A 20 -6.81 -4.19 4.53
N PHE A 21 -6.87 -4.05 3.21
CA PHE A 21 -6.45 -5.10 2.28
C PHE A 21 -4.97 -5.47 2.45
N LEU A 22 -4.11 -4.48 2.69
CA LEU A 22 -2.68 -4.68 2.91
C LEU A 22 -2.30 -4.96 4.38
N GLY A 23 -3.26 -4.93 5.32
CA GLY A 23 -2.97 -5.01 6.75
C GLY A 23 -2.23 -3.80 7.33
N LEU A 24 -2.27 -2.65 6.64
CA LEU A 24 -1.62 -1.40 7.05
C LEU A 24 -2.62 -0.41 7.65
N SER A 25 -2.12 0.61 8.34
CA SER A 25 -2.95 1.75 8.74
C SER A 25 -3.18 2.70 7.56
N GLY A 26 -4.33 3.37 7.52
CA GLY A 26 -4.61 4.40 6.51
C GLY A 26 -3.54 5.50 6.49
N ARG A 27 -3.03 5.87 7.67
CA ARG A 27 -1.94 6.85 7.84
C ARG A 27 -0.62 6.39 7.21
N THR A 28 -0.32 5.09 7.29
CA THR A 28 0.84 4.48 6.63
C THR A 28 0.70 4.56 5.11
N LEU A 29 -0.49 4.23 4.58
CA LEU A 29 -0.75 4.31 3.15
C LEU A 29 -0.70 5.76 2.61
N GLU A 30 -1.18 6.73 3.39
CA GLU A 30 -1.02 8.16 3.09
C GLU A 30 0.46 8.57 3.01
N LYS A 31 1.27 8.07 3.96
CA LYS A 31 2.71 8.33 4.00
C LYS A 31 3.39 7.77 2.74
N HIS A 32 3.08 6.53 2.37
CA HIS A 32 3.58 5.90 1.15
C HIS A 32 3.20 6.67 -0.12
N ARG A 33 1.98 7.24 -0.16
CA ARG A 33 1.57 8.13 -1.27
C ARG A 33 2.40 9.41 -1.34
N TYR A 34 2.70 10.02 -0.20
CA TYR A 34 3.51 11.24 -0.13
C TYR A 34 4.95 11.01 -0.57
N PHE A 35 5.56 9.90 -0.15
CA PHE A 35 6.94 9.57 -0.50
C PHE A 35 7.09 8.85 -1.85
N GLY A 36 5.98 8.50 -2.51
CA GLY A 36 6.02 7.75 -3.77
C GLY A 36 6.47 6.29 -3.62
N THR A 37 6.52 5.76 -2.40
CA THR A 37 6.93 4.36 -2.11
C THR A 37 5.74 3.42 -1.98
N GLY A 38 4.54 3.88 -2.35
CA GLY A 38 3.28 3.17 -2.21
C GLY A 38 2.75 2.51 -3.47
N PRO A 39 1.63 1.78 -3.34
CA PRO A 39 0.92 1.24 -4.49
C PRO A 39 0.44 2.36 -5.41
N ALA A 40 0.34 2.06 -6.71
CA ALA A 40 -0.15 3.01 -7.69
C ALA A 40 -1.58 3.45 -7.33
N TYR A 41 -1.81 4.76 -7.34
CA TYR A 41 -3.09 5.36 -6.99
C TYR A 41 -3.65 6.15 -8.17
N ARG A 42 -4.98 6.27 -8.22
CA ARG A 42 -5.70 7.00 -9.25
C ARG A 42 -6.49 8.12 -8.58
N ARG A 43 -6.42 9.33 -9.14
CA ARG A 43 -7.17 10.49 -8.65
C ARG A 43 -8.41 10.69 -9.50
N ILE A 44 -9.59 10.49 -8.92
CA ILE A 44 -10.88 10.63 -9.60
C ILE A 44 -11.72 11.66 -8.84
N GLY A 45 -11.98 12.82 -9.44
CA GLY A 45 -12.88 13.83 -8.87
C GLY A 45 -12.54 14.27 -7.44
N GLY A 46 -11.25 14.38 -7.11
CA GLY A 46 -10.78 14.75 -5.77
C GLY A 46 -10.61 13.57 -4.79
N ARG A 47 -11.05 12.37 -5.16
CA ARG A 47 -10.85 11.15 -4.37
C ARG A 47 -9.61 10.41 -4.86
N VAL A 48 -8.88 9.79 -3.94
CA VAL A 48 -7.79 8.88 -4.25
C VAL A 48 -8.27 7.45 -4.05
N VAL A 49 -8.08 6.65 -5.09
CA VAL A 49 -8.51 5.26 -5.12
C VAL A 49 -7.37 4.36 -5.62
N TYR A 50 -7.42 3.11 -5.21
CA TYR A 50 -6.47 2.07 -5.57
C TYR A 50 -7.21 0.95 -6.28
N SER A 51 -6.59 0.33 -7.28
CA SER A 51 -7.09 -0.94 -7.80
C SER A 51 -6.54 -2.09 -6.94
N VAL A 52 -7.30 -3.17 -6.82
CA VAL A 52 -6.82 -4.37 -6.11
C VAL A 52 -5.56 -4.95 -6.76
N ASP A 53 -5.47 -4.85 -8.09
CA ASP A 53 -4.33 -5.31 -8.86
C ASP A 53 -3.05 -4.51 -8.53
N ASP A 54 -3.14 -3.18 -8.50
CA ASP A 54 -2.03 -2.30 -8.13
C ASP A 54 -1.57 -2.54 -6.67
N LEU A 55 -2.51 -2.81 -5.76
CA LEU A 55 -2.20 -3.15 -4.36
C LEU A 55 -1.45 -4.47 -4.27
N ARG A 56 -1.89 -5.48 -5.04
CA ARG A 56 -1.25 -6.79 -5.08
C ARG A 56 0.13 -6.71 -5.71
N ALA A 57 0.27 -6.02 -6.85
CA ALA A 57 1.54 -5.83 -7.53
C ALA A 57 2.55 -5.12 -6.60
N TRP A 58 2.11 -4.10 -5.86
CA TRP A 58 2.97 -3.43 -4.88
C TRP A 58 3.36 -4.34 -3.70
N ALA A 59 2.44 -5.16 -3.21
CA ALA A 59 2.76 -6.15 -2.18
C ALA A 59 3.77 -7.20 -2.70
N ASP A 60 3.67 -7.58 -3.96
CA ASP A 60 4.58 -8.51 -4.63
C ASP A 60 6.00 -7.92 -4.80
N ILE A 61 6.09 -6.64 -5.15
CA ILE A 61 7.34 -5.87 -5.15
C ILE A 61 7.98 -5.84 -3.74
N GLY A 62 7.16 -5.82 -2.69
CA GLY A 62 7.60 -5.84 -1.29
C GLY A 62 8.00 -7.21 -0.75
N ILE A 63 7.94 -8.28 -1.55
CA ILE A 63 8.31 -9.63 -1.08
C ILE A 63 9.79 -9.65 -0.74
N LYS A 64 10.08 -9.83 0.56
CA LYS A 64 11.41 -10.12 1.07
C LYS A 64 11.51 -11.58 1.40
N HIS A 65 12.40 -12.30 0.70
CA HIS A 65 12.69 -13.71 0.97
C HIS A 65 13.65 -13.91 2.15
N SER A 66 14.27 -12.83 2.64
CA SER A 66 15.18 -12.86 3.79
C SER A 66 15.03 -11.58 4.61
N THR A 67 15.04 -11.71 5.95
CA THR A 67 15.01 -10.59 6.90
C THR A 67 16.28 -9.71 6.84
N SER A 68 17.34 -10.21 6.20
CA SER A 68 18.59 -9.49 5.96
C SER A 68 18.68 -8.88 4.55
N ASP A 69 17.67 -9.04 3.70
CA ASP A 69 17.69 -8.49 2.35
C ASP A 69 17.30 -6.99 2.40
N PRO A 70 18.23 -6.07 2.05
CA PRO A 70 17.90 -4.69 1.77
C PRO A 70 17.23 -4.65 0.39
N GLY A 71 16.04 -5.26 0.28
CA GLY A 71 15.33 -5.38 -0.99
C GLY A 71 15.27 -4.04 -1.70
N GLN A 72 15.33 -4.08 -3.04
CA GLN A 72 15.46 -2.91 -3.93
C GLN A 72 14.36 -1.85 -3.79
N ASN A 73 13.38 -2.10 -2.94
CA ASN A 73 12.21 -1.30 -2.71
C ASN A 73 12.25 -0.94 -1.22
N ASP A 74 12.95 0.15 -0.90
CA ASP A 74 12.94 0.74 0.42
C ASP A 74 11.50 1.20 0.71
N LEU A 75 10.65 0.26 1.13
CA LEU A 75 9.33 0.51 1.70
C LEU A 75 9.45 1.26 3.04
N MET A 76 10.67 1.52 3.50
CA MET A 76 10.92 2.49 4.54
C MET A 76 10.99 3.90 3.93
N PRO A 77 10.33 4.90 4.53
CA PRO A 77 10.79 6.27 4.38
C PRO A 77 12.21 6.27 4.97
N ARG A 78 13.20 6.38 4.09
CA ARG A 78 14.64 6.44 4.38
C ARG A 78 14.92 6.86 5.82
N ALA A 79 15.67 6.02 6.53
CA ALA A 79 16.02 6.15 7.95
C ALA A 79 16.89 7.38 8.31
N ASP A 80 16.81 8.45 7.51
CA ASP A 80 17.36 9.78 7.80
C ASP A 80 16.29 10.73 8.40
N SER A 81 15.00 10.42 8.30
CA SER A 81 13.98 11.22 9.00
C SER A 81 13.89 10.83 10.48
N ALA A 82 14.44 11.70 11.34
CA ALA A 82 14.62 11.66 12.79
C ALA A 82 13.39 11.32 13.68
N ILE A 83 12.62 10.27 13.36
CA ILE A 83 11.41 9.84 14.10
C ILE A 83 11.54 8.41 14.64
N ALA A 84 12.58 7.66 14.28
CA ALA A 84 12.87 6.34 14.86
C ALA A 84 13.85 6.38 16.06
N ARG A 85 14.17 7.57 16.59
CA ARG A 85 14.92 7.73 17.86
C ARG A 85 14.08 8.50 18.87
N SER A 86 13.12 7.81 19.49
CA SER A 86 12.70 8.05 20.87
C SER A 86 11.60 7.08 21.27
N ARG A 87 12.01 5.91 21.73
CA ARG A 87 11.38 5.25 22.87
C ARG A 87 12.49 4.78 23.80
N ARG A 88 12.98 5.70 24.62
CA ARG A 88 13.40 5.40 25.98
C ARG A 88 12.36 6.01 26.91
#